data_AF-A0A1Z8V965-F1
#
_entry.id   AF-A0A1Z8V965-F1
#
_cell.length_a   1.000
_cell.length_b   1.000
_cell.length_c   1.000
_cell.angle_alpha   90.00
_cell.angle_beta   90.00
_cell.angle_gamma   90.00
#
_symmetry.space_group_name_H-M   'P 1'
#
loop_
_entity.id
_entity.type
_entity.pdbx_description
1 polymer ?
#
loop_
_entity_poly.entity_id
_entity_poly.type
_entity_poly.pdbx_seq_one_letter_code
_entity_poly.pdbx_strand_id
1 'polypeptide(L)' 'MAWCDKTSFNDIFFSTGLKEPEVIKLMRKNMKPGSFRLWRKRVSGRASKHRSRISD' A
#
# COMPACT_ATOMS: atom_id res chain seq x y z
N MET A 1 7.66 -15.35 9.32
CA MET A 1 6.45 -15.03 8.53
C MET A 1 6.49 -13.56 8.13
N ALA A 2 7.38 -13.22 7.18
CA ALA A 2 7.39 -11.90 6.59
C ALA A 2 6.16 -11.83 5.69
N TRP A 3 5.17 -10.99 6.01
CA TRP A 3 4.34 -10.44 4.95
C TRP A 3 5.31 -9.74 4.03
N CYS A 4 5.71 -10.45 2.97
CA CYS A 4 6.75 -10.08 2.03
C CYS A 4 6.66 -8.58 1.73
N ASP A 5 7.81 -7.93 1.79
CA ASP A 5 8.06 -6.49 1.68
C ASP A 5 7.66 -5.86 0.32
N LYS A 6 6.62 -6.39 -0.34
CA LYS A 6 6.21 -6.01 -1.69
C LYS A 6 4.70 -6.08 -1.96
N THR A 7 3.82 -6.18 -0.97
CA THR A 7 2.37 -6.14 -1.27
C THR A 7 1.96 -4.73 -1.70
N SER A 8 1.84 -4.50 -2.99
CA SER A 8 1.35 -3.24 -3.56
C SER A 8 -0.17 -3.16 -3.39
N PHE A 9 -0.76 -1.97 -3.47
CA PHE A 9 -2.23 -1.86 -3.45
C PHE A 9 -2.89 -2.70 -4.54
N ASN A 10 -2.27 -2.79 -5.72
CA ASN A 10 -2.76 -3.63 -6.81
C ASN A 10 -2.75 -5.12 -6.46
N ASP A 11 -1.72 -5.62 -5.74
CA ASP A 11 -1.66 -7.05 -5.38
C ASP A 11 -2.77 -7.39 -4.37
N ILE A 12 -3.03 -6.48 -3.43
CA ILE A 12 -4.11 -6.64 -2.46
C ILE A 12 -5.47 -6.53 -3.17
N PHE A 13 -5.63 -5.56 -4.07
CA PHE A 13 -6.83 -5.41 -4.89
C PHE A 13 -7.09 -6.66 -5.73
N PHE A 14 -6.07 -7.24 -6.37
CA PHE A 14 -6.21 -8.42 -7.20
C PHE A 14 -6.57 -9.66 -6.36
N SER A 15 -5.97 -9.80 -5.17
CA SER A 15 -6.22 -10.95 -4.29
C SER A 15 -7.55 -10.87 -3.54
N THR A 16 -8.05 -9.66 -3.26
CA THR A 16 -9.24 -9.44 -2.42
C THR A 16 -10.44 -8.85 -3.17
N GLY A 17 -10.24 -8.34 -4.39
CA GLY A 17 -11.22 -7.54 -5.12
C GLY A 17 -11.53 -6.19 -4.49
N LEU A 18 -10.84 -5.79 -3.40
CA LEU A 18 -11.16 -4.60 -2.62
C LEU A 18 -10.41 -3.37 -3.14
N LYS A 19 -11.14 -2.29 -3.41
CA LYS A 19 -10.59 -0.98 -3.78
C LYS A 19 -9.62 -0.46 -2.70
N GLU A 20 -8.65 0.36 -3.11
CA GLU A 20 -7.69 1.04 -2.21
C GLU A 20 -8.28 1.54 -0.88
N PRO A 21 -9.38 2.31 -0.85
CA PRO A 21 -9.99 2.79 0.40
C PRO A 21 -10.50 1.65 1.30
N GLU A 22 -11.02 0.57 0.71
CA GLU A 22 -11.53 -0.59 1.45
C GLU A 22 -10.38 -1.41 2.03
N VAL A 23 -9.29 -1.58 1.26
CA VAL A 23 -8.05 -2.19 1.76
C VAL A 23 -7.48 -1.39 2.92
N ILE A 24 -7.44 -0.06 2.83
CA ILE A 24 -6.94 0.80 3.91
C ILE A 24 -7.79 0.62 5.19
N LYS A 25 -9.12 0.59 5.07
CA LYS A 25 -10.02 0.36 6.21
C LYS A 25 -9.81 -1.03 6.81
N LEU A 26 -9.72 -2.06 5.97
CA LEU A 26 -9.50 -3.43 6.39
C LEU A 26 -8.16 -3.57 7.13
N MET A 27 -7.08 -3.04 6.56
CA MET A 27 -5.74 -3.09 7.13
C MET A 27 -5.63 -2.29 8.43
N ARG A 28 -6.33 -1.15 8.53
CA ARG A 28 -6.41 -0.36 9.77
C ARG A 28 -7.12 -1.10 10.90
N LYS A 29 -8.10 -1.96 10.58
CA LYS A 29 -8.80 -2.80 11.57
C LYS A 29 -8.00 -4.04 11.97
N ASN A 30 -7.23 -4.62 11.05
CA ASN A 30 -6.50 -5.87 11.27
C ASN A 30 -5.09 -5.68 11.84
N MET A 31 -4.48 -4.51 11.69
CA MET A 31 -3.12 -4.22 12.18
C MET A 31 -3.11 -3.23 13.33
N LYS A 32 -2.08 -3.35 14.18
CA LYS A 32 -1.77 -2.33 15.20
C LYS A 32 -1.43 -0.99 14.53
N PRO A 33 -1.76 0.16 15.15
CA PRO A 33 -1.51 1.49 14.57
C PRO A 33 -0.05 1.73 14.17
N GLY A 34 0.91 1.19 14.92
CA GLY A 34 2.35 1.28 14.60
C GLY A 34 2.72 0.52 13.33
N SER A 35 2.28 -0.75 13.24
CA SER A 35 2.49 -1.59 12.05
C SER A 35 1.78 -1.04 10.82
N PHE A 36 0.56 -0.52 10.97
CA PHE A 36 -0.20 0.11 9.90
C PHE A 36 0.53 1.33 9.33
N ARG A 37 1.14 2.17 10.19
CA ARG A 37 1.90 3.35 9.76
C ARG A 37 3.13 2.97 8.95
N LEU A 38 3.84 1.91 9.35
CA LEU A 38 4.98 1.36 8.61
C LEU A 38 4.54 0.75 7.27
N TRP A 39 3.47 -0.05 7.27
CA TRP A 39 2.87 -0.60 6.05
C TRP A 39 2.47 0.52 5.09
N ARG A 40 1.78 1.56 5.58
CA ARG A 40 1.34 2.71 4.77
C ARG A 40 2.51 3.44 4.12
N LYS A 41 3.60 3.68 4.87
CA LYS A 41 4.83 4.27 4.31
C LYS A 41 5.42 3.43 3.19
N ARG A 42 5.41 2.10 3.31
CA ARG A 42 5.94 1.18 2.29
C ARG A 42 5.08 1.11 1.03
N VAL A 43 3.75 0.95 1.20
CA VAL A 43 2.83 0.80 0.08
C VAL A 43 2.54 2.14 -0.62
N SER A 44 2.54 3.26 0.12
CA SER A 44 2.38 4.61 -0.44
C SER A 44 3.67 5.14 -1.08
N GLY A 45 4.84 4.71 -0.61
CA GLY A 45 6.13 5.08 -1.19
C GLY A 45 6.38 4.47 -2.59
N ARG A 46 5.53 3.52 -3.01
CA ARG A 46 5.52 2.94 -4.36
C ARG A 46 4.41 3.52 -5.24
N ALA A 47 3.88 4.69 -4.91
CA ALA A 47 2.98 5.42 -5.80
C ALA A 47 3.75 5.88 -7.06
N SER A 48 3.67 5.05 -8.10
CA SER A 48 3.63 5.46 -9.51
C SER A 48 4.75 6.35 -10.03
N LYS A 49 5.65 5.71 -10.78
CA LYS A 49 6.72 6.21 -11.64
C LYS A 49 6.31 7.19 -12.77
N HIS A 50 5.13 7.81 -12.74
CA HIS A 50 4.72 8.74 -13.82
C HIS A 50 3.99 9.98 -13.29
N ARG A 51 4.78 11.01 -12.98
CA ARG A 51 4.48 12.39 -13.36
C ARG A 51 5.80 13.11 -13.67
N SER A 52 6.11 13.14 -14.96
CA SER A 52 7.05 14.02 -15.65
C SER A 52 7.04 15.48 -15.17
N ARG A 53 8.23 16.09 -15.01
CA ARG A 53 8.62 17.46 -15.43
C ARG A 53 10.12 17.66 -15.11
N ILE A 54 10.96 17.78 -16.15
CA ILE A 54 11.63 19.01 -16.63
C ILE A 54 13.09 19.03 -16.18
N SER A 55 13.94 19.10 -17.19
CA SER A 55 15.35 19.53 -17.26
C SER A 55 15.92 20.27 -16.05
N ASP A 56 17.10 19.83 -15.60
CA ASP A 56 18.37 20.53 -15.75
C ASP A 56 19.50 19.47 -15.87
#